data_AF-A0A2P8DDX1-F1
#
_entry.id   AF-A0A2P8DDX1-F1
#
_cell.length_a   1.000
_cell.length_b   1.000
_cell.length_c   1.000
_cell.angle_alpha   90.00
_cell.angle_beta   90.00
_cell.angle_gamma   90.00
#
_symmetry.space_group_name_H-M   'P 1'
#
loop_
_entity.id
_entity.type
_entity.pdbx_description
1 polymer ?
#
loop_
_entity_poly.entity_id
_entity_poly.type
_entity_poly.pdbx_seq_one_letter_code
_entity_poly.pdbx_strand_id
1 'polypeptide(L)'
;MSENHGTAVRDHDSSPMPALGLWAAGAAVVLGGSFALFWARGLYLVPPKSVTNLDDPDYLYRVPFSPLVENVIGVAAVVLFCVGVVVLARATARNRLDAAWWIVVGLAAAAGLITGFTWAVYTAPTIGANIGAGFMSLVGTPVAVALLLGAAGTALYLRRRARRHRS
;
A
#
# COMPACT_ATOMS: atom_id res chain seq x y z
N MET A 1 -56.25 -16.75 19.06
CA MET A 1 -56.06 -15.58 18.19
C MET A 1 -54.85 -14.82 18.72
N SER A 2 -53.66 -15.08 18.15
CA SER A 2 -52.49 -14.21 18.26
C SER A 2 -51.52 -14.65 17.18
N GLU A 3 -51.26 -13.74 16.24
CA GLU A 3 -50.54 -13.95 15.00
C GLU A 3 -49.06 -14.21 15.23
N ASN A 4 -48.57 -15.29 14.62
CA ASN A 4 -47.15 -15.60 14.55
C ASN A 4 -46.53 -14.74 13.44
N HIS A 5 -46.02 -13.55 13.80
CA HIS A 5 -45.27 -12.69 12.89
C HIS A 5 -43.93 -13.34 12.56
N GLY A 6 -43.93 -14.15 11.50
CA GLY A 6 -42.73 -14.64 10.84
C GLY A 6 -41.93 -13.47 10.32
N THR A 7 -40.92 -13.06 11.08
CA THR A 7 -39.85 -12.21 10.57
C THR A 7 -39.07 -13.01 9.54
N ALA A 8 -39.49 -12.88 8.28
CA ALA A 8 -38.68 -13.26 7.13
C ALA A 8 -37.38 -12.45 7.20
N VAL A 9 -36.37 -13.05 7.82
CA VAL A 9 -34.99 -12.60 7.73
C VAL A 9 -34.67 -12.59 6.24
N ARG A 10 -34.64 -11.39 5.65
CA ARG A 10 -34.15 -11.18 4.29
C ARG A 10 -32.76 -11.80 4.23
N ASP A 11 -32.65 -12.93 3.54
CA ASP A 11 -31.40 -13.44 3.01
C ASP A 11 -30.84 -12.36 2.10
N HIS A 12 -30.07 -11.47 2.71
CA HIS A 12 -29.42 -10.36 2.04
C HIS A 12 -28.33 -11.00 1.19
N ASP A 13 -28.69 -11.25 -0.07
CA ASP A 13 -27.88 -11.66 -1.21
C ASP A 13 -26.38 -11.51 -0.92
N SER A 14 -25.83 -12.55 -0.29
CA SER A 14 -24.45 -12.56 0.16
C SER A 14 -23.60 -13.14 -0.95
N SER A 15 -23.85 -12.68 -2.19
CA SER A 15 -23.10 -13.12 -3.35
C SER A 15 -21.60 -12.97 -3.01
N PRO A 16 -20.83 -14.08 -3.09
CA PRO A 16 -19.43 -14.07 -2.71
C PRO A 16 -18.76 -12.98 -3.53
N MET A 17 -18.06 -12.07 -2.85
CA MET A 17 -17.35 -11.01 -3.57
C MET A 17 -16.45 -11.67 -4.60
N PRO A 18 -16.51 -11.25 -5.88
CA PRO A 18 -15.67 -11.84 -6.90
C PRO A 18 -14.21 -11.68 -6.46
N ALA A 19 -13.41 -12.73 -6.61
CA ALA A 19 -12.02 -12.75 -6.16
C ALA A 19 -11.24 -11.51 -6.63
N LEU A 20 -11.59 -10.99 -7.80
CA LEU A 20 -11.06 -9.75 -8.37
C LEU A 20 -11.14 -8.54 -7.42
N GLY A 21 -12.24 -8.38 -6.68
CA GLY A 21 -12.43 -7.25 -5.76
C GLY A 21 -11.45 -7.27 -4.57
N LEU A 22 -11.12 -8.47 -4.06
CA LEU A 22 -10.14 -8.61 -2.99
C LEU A 22 -8.71 -8.37 -3.48
N TRP A 23 -8.37 -8.84 -4.69
CA TRP A 23 -7.07 -8.55 -5.31
C TRP A 23 -6.90 -7.06 -5.59
N ALA A 24 -7.93 -6.40 -6.10
CA ALA A 24 -7.92 -4.95 -6.33
C ALA A 24 -7.73 -4.17 -5.02
N ALA A 25 -8.41 -4.58 -3.94
CA ALA A 25 -8.23 -3.95 -2.63
C ALA A 25 -6.81 -4.15 -2.08
N GLY A 26 -6.23 -5.35 -2.22
CA GLY A 26 -4.83 -5.61 -1.86
C GLY A 26 -3.86 -4.74 -2.67
N ALA A 27 -4.06 -4.64 -3.98
CA ALA A 27 -3.26 -3.77 -4.83
C ALA A 27 -3.40 -2.29 -4.45
N ALA A 28 -4.61 -1.84 -4.10
CA ALA A 28 -4.86 -0.48 -3.64
C ALA A 28 -4.12 -0.16 -2.32
N VAL A 29 -4.04 -1.11 -1.38
CA VAL A 29 -3.23 -0.95 -0.16
C VAL A 29 -1.75 -0.83 -0.49
N VAL A 30 -1.22 -1.72 -1.34
CA VAL A 30 0.22 -1.71 -1.66
C VAL A 30 0.58 -0.43 -2.42
N LEU A 31 -0.10 -0.15 -3.53
CA LEU A 31 0.22 1.00 -4.38
C LEU A 31 -0.14 2.32 -3.71
N GLY A 32 -1.33 2.42 -3.11
CA GLY A 32 -1.77 3.62 -2.40
C GLY A 32 -0.82 3.96 -1.25
N GLY A 33 -0.37 2.97 -0.48
CA GLY A 33 0.60 3.17 0.60
C GLY A 33 1.95 3.69 0.09
N SER A 34 2.49 3.09 -0.97
CA SER A 34 3.76 3.53 -1.58
C SER A 34 3.70 4.98 -2.04
N PHE A 35 2.66 5.36 -2.78
CA PHE A 35 2.50 6.72 -3.31
C PHE A 35 2.14 7.73 -2.22
N ALA A 36 1.35 7.35 -1.23
CA ALA A 36 1.03 8.20 -0.09
C ALA A 36 2.29 8.54 0.71
N LEU A 37 3.17 7.56 0.96
CA LEU A 37 4.44 7.80 1.66
C LEU A 37 5.37 8.70 0.85
N PHE A 38 5.47 8.48 -0.45
CA PHE A 38 6.23 9.35 -1.35
C PHE A 38 5.73 10.79 -1.27
N TRP A 39 4.42 11.01 -1.34
CA TRP A 39 3.83 12.35 -1.28
C TRP A 39 3.98 13.01 0.10
N ALA A 40 3.80 12.26 1.20
CA ALA A 40 3.91 12.78 2.55
C ALA A 40 5.28 13.43 2.84
N ARG A 41 6.35 12.93 2.20
CA ARG A 41 7.67 13.58 2.22
C ARG A 41 7.62 15.03 1.78
N GLY A 42 6.90 15.33 0.70
CA GLY A 42 6.76 16.68 0.16
C GLY A 42 6.13 17.67 1.14
N LEU A 43 5.31 17.17 2.08
CA LEU A 43 4.70 17.98 3.14
C LEU A 43 5.64 18.30 4.30
N TYR A 44 6.58 17.40 4.63
CA TYR A 44 7.34 17.48 5.89
C TYR A 44 8.86 17.63 5.73
N LEU A 45 9.43 17.29 4.57
CA LEU A 45 10.88 17.13 4.39
C LEU A 45 11.49 18.09 3.37
N VAL A 46 10.70 18.92 2.69
CA VAL A 46 11.21 19.99 1.84
C VAL A 46 11.14 21.31 2.63
N PRO A 47 12.28 21.86 3.09
CA PRO A 47 12.28 23.16 3.74
C PRO A 47 11.70 24.22 2.80
N PRO A 48 10.95 25.21 3.30
CA PRO A 48 10.53 26.33 2.48
C PRO A 48 11.77 26.97 1.83
N LYS A 49 11.66 27.35 0.57
CA LYS A 49 12.78 27.90 -0.24
C LYS A 49 13.53 29.05 0.44
N SER A 50 12.90 29.72 1.40
CA SER A 50 13.49 30.78 2.22
C SER A 50 14.59 30.31 3.19
N VAL A 51 14.71 29.01 3.45
CA VAL A 51 15.65 28.46 4.46
C VAL A 51 16.90 27.88 3.83
N THR A 52 16.85 27.42 2.57
CA THR A 52 17.94 26.60 2.04
C THR A 52 19.08 27.37 1.38
N ASN A 53 18.92 28.62 0.90
CA ASN A 53 19.99 29.44 0.27
C ASN A 53 21.06 28.59 -0.48
N LEU A 54 20.58 27.56 -1.17
CA LEU A 54 21.38 26.55 -1.83
C LEU A 54 21.23 26.92 -3.29
N ASP A 55 22.20 27.70 -3.76
CA ASP A 55 22.22 28.22 -5.14
C ASP A 55 22.23 27.09 -6.18
N ASP A 56 22.55 25.84 -5.77
CA ASP A 56 22.48 24.65 -6.62
C ASP A 56 22.14 23.38 -5.81
N PRO A 57 20.87 22.96 -5.70
CA PRO A 57 20.53 21.68 -5.06
C PRO A 57 20.87 20.51 -6.00
N ASP A 58 21.65 19.55 -5.51
CA ASP A 58 21.93 18.31 -6.23
C ASP A 58 20.67 17.43 -6.29
N TYR A 59 20.06 17.33 -7.48
CA TYR A 59 19.00 16.35 -7.76
C TYR A 59 19.57 15.18 -8.54
N LEU A 60 19.25 13.94 -8.13
CA LEU A 60 19.50 12.78 -8.98
C LEU A 60 18.47 12.72 -10.12
N TYR A 61 17.19 12.98 -9.81
CA TYR A 61 16.10 13.06 -10.79
C TYR A 61 15.12 14.18 -10.43
N ARG A 62 14.72 14.95 -11.46
CA ARG A 62 13.70 15.99 -11.34
C ARG A 62 12.41 15.55 -12.00
N VAL A 63 11.34 15.48 -11.22
CA VAL A 63 10.02 15.06 -11.74
C VAL A 63 9.28 16.29 -12.28
N PRO A 64 8.83 16.28 -13.55
CA PRO A 64 8.22 17.46 -14.19
C PRO A 64 6.72 17.58 -13.86
N PHE A 65 6.32 17.44 -12.60
CA PHE A 65 4.93 17.63 -12.18
C PHE A 65 4.72 19.03 -11.59
N SER A 66 3.56 19.62 -11.87
CA SER A 66 3.13 20.82 -11.15
C SER A 66 2.75 20.45 -9.71
N PRO A 67 2.89 21.39 -8.74
CA PRO A 67 2.50 21.12 -7.35
C PRO A 67 1.04 20.66 -7.19
N LEU A 68 0.16 21.16 -8.05
CA LEU A 68 -1.25 20.75 -8.06
C LEU A 68 -1.40 19.26 -8.42
N VAL A 69 -0.71 18.80 -9.47
CA VAL A 69 -0.76 17.39 -9.91
C VAL A 69 -0.20 16.47 -8.83
N GLU A 70 0.92 16.85 -8.21
CA GLU A 70 1.54 16.09 -7.12
C GLU A 70 0.57 15.94 -5.93
N ASN A 71 -0.12 17.01 -5.54
CA ASN A 71 -1.13 16.98 -4.48
C ASN A 71 -2.34 16.11 -4.82
N VAL A 72 -2.85 16.18 -6.05
CA VAL A 72 -3.98 15.34 -6.48
C VAL A 72 -3.59 13.86 -6.44
N ILE A 73 -2.40 13.50 -6.92
CA ILE A 73 -1.88 12.13 -6.88
C ILE A 73 -1.73 11.67 -5.42
N GLY A 74 -1.16 12.50 -4.56
CA GLY A 74 -0.98 12.21 -3.13
C GLY A 74 -2.28 11.93 -2.40
N VAL A 75 -3.25 12.83 -2.53
CA VAL A 75 -4.59 12.67 -1.93
C VAL A 75 -5.29 11.42 -2.48
N ALA A 76 -5.24 11.21 -3.80
CA ALA A 76 -5.83 10.01 -4.40
C ALA A 76 -5.17 8.72 -3.88
N ALA A 77 -3.86 8.70 -3.69
CA ALA A 77 -3.14 7.56 -3.14
C ALA A 77 -3.54 7.24 -1.69
N VAL A 78 -3.68 8.28 -0.84
CA VAL A 78 -4.18 8.13 0.54
C VAL A 78 -5.59 7.57 0.55
N VAL A 79 -6.48 8.11 -0.28
CA VAL A 79 -7.87 7.62 -0.39
C VAL A 79 -7.89 6.16 -0.84
N LEU A 80 -7.13 5.80 -1.86
CA LEU A 80 -7.03 4.42 -2.34
C LEU A 80 -6.51 3.46 -1.27
N PHE A 81 -5.48 3.87 -0.51
CA PHE A 81 -4.96 3.10 0.61
C PHE A 81 -6.04 2.85 1.67
N CYS A 82 -6.72 3.91 2.12
CA CYS A 82 -7.77 3.81 3.13
C CYS A 82 -8.93 2.94 2.67
N VAL A 83 -9.41 3.11 1.43
CA VAL A 83 -10.48 2.30 0.86
C VAL A 83 -10.06 0.83 0.78
N GLY A 84 -8.83 0.55 0.32
CA GLY A 84 -8.29 -0.82 0.27
C GLY A 84 -8.27 -1.50 1.64
N VAL A 85 -7.77 -0.80 2.67
CA VAL A 85 -7.72 -1.31 4.06
C VAL A 85 -9.14 -1.58 4.57
N VAL A 86 -10.08 -0.65 4.39
CA VAL A 86 -11.47 -0.81 4.85
C VAL A 86 -12.16 -2.00 4.16
N VAL A 87 -11.96 -2.17 2.85
CA VAL A 87 -12.53 -3.29 2.10
C VAL A 87 -11.97 -4.63 2.60
N LEU A 88 -10.64 -4.74 2.80
CA LEU A 88 -10.01 -5.94 3.33
C LEU A 88 -10.46 -6.24 4.77
N ALA A 89 -10.52 -5.21 5.64
CA ALA A 89 -10.98 -5.35 7.01
C ALA A 89 -12.43 -5.82 7.08
N ARG A 90 -13.31 -5.25 6.25
CA ARG A 90 -14.72 -5.68 6.14
C ARG A 90 -14.83 -7.09 5.58
N ALA A 91 -13.97 -7.49 4.64
CA ALA A 91 -13.93 -8.85 4.11
C ALA A 91 -13.50 -9.86 5.19
N THR A 92 -12.49 -9.52 6.01
CA THR A 92 -12.09 -10.35 7.16
C THR A 92 -13.20 -10.44 8.21
N ALA A 93 -13.84 -9.33 8.57
CA ALA A 93 -14.94 -9.31 9.54
C ALA A 93 -16.16 -10.14 9.08
N ARG A 94 -16.35 -10.30 7.76
CA ARG A 94 -17.40 -11.12 7.16
C ARG A 94 -16.96 -12.56 6.86
N ASN A 95 -15.80 -12.99 7.37
CA ASN A 95 -15.20 -14.30 7.11
C ASN A 95 -15.00 -14.61 5.61
N ARG A 96 -14.89 -13.59 4.76
CA ARG A 96 -14.62 -13.72 3.32
C ARG A 96 -13.13 -13.74 3.00
N LEU A 97 -12.29 -13.30 3.94
CA LEU A 97 -10.84 -13.31 3.86
C LEU A 97 -10.27 -13.93 5.15
N ASP A 98 -9.55 -15.03 5.02
CA ASP A 98 -8.82 -15.64 6.14
C ASP A 98 -7.80 -14.63 6.69
N ALA A 99 -7.83 -14.41 8.01
CA ALA A 99 -6.97 -13.46 8.71
C ALA A 99 -5.47 -13.68 8.43
N ALA A 100 -5.06 -14.91 8.09
CA ALA A 100 -3.67 -15.21 7.72
C ALA A 100 -3.20 -14.45 6.46
N TRP A 101 -4.11 -14.02 5.57
CA TRP A 101 -3.75 -13.22 4.40
C TRP A 101 -3.28 -11.80 4.75
N TRP A 102 -3.54 -11.29 5.96
CA TRP A 102 -2.99 -10.02 6.40
C TRP A 102 -1.47 -10.04 6.47
N ILE A 103 -0.84 -11.20 6.68
CA ILE A 103 0.62 -11.33 6.63
C ILE A 103 1.11 -11.05 5.20
N VAL A 104 0.45 -11.61 4.19
CA VAL A 104 0.80 -11.40 2.77
C VAL A 104 0.65 -9.93 2.40
N VAL A 105 -0.48 -9.32 2.76
CA VAL A 105 -0.76 -7.89 2.49
C VAL A 105 0.25 -7.01 3.23
N GLY A 106 0.56 -7.31 4.50
CA GLY A 106 1.52 -6.56 5.30
C GLY A 106 2.93 -6.60 4.72
N LEU A 107 3.43 -7.77 4.31
CA LEU A 107 4.74 -7.91 3.67
C LEU A 107 4.80 -7.16 2.34
N ALA A 108 3.76 -7.29 1.49
CA ALA A 108 3.70 -6.58 0.22
C ALA A 108 3.59 -5.05 0.41
N ALA A 109 2.82 -4.60 1.40
CA ALA A 109 2.69 -3.19 1.73
C ALA A 109 4.02 -2.62 2.25
N ALA A 110 4.72 -3.34 3.13
CA ALA A 110 6.04 -2.95 3.61
C ALA A 110 7.06 -2.81 2.47
N ALA A 111 7.06 -3.74 1.51
CA ALA A 111 7.89 -3.64 0.31
C ALA A 111 7.54 -2.38 -0.50
N GLY A 112 6.25 -2.13 -0.72
CA GLY A 112 5.76 -0.93 -1.40
C GLY A 112 6.20 0.37 -0.71
N LEU A 113 6.07 0.45 0.61
CA LEU A 113 6.54 1.60 1.39
C LEU A 113 8.03 1.84 1.22
N ILE A 114 8.87 0.78 1.27
CA ILE A 114 10.31 0.91 1.03
C ILE A 114 10.59 1.43 -0.39
N THR A 115 9.86 0.95 -1.39
CA THR A 115 9.99 1.43 -2.78
C THR A 115 9.59 2.90 -2.91
N GLY A 116 8.45 3.29 -2.34
CA GLY A 116 7.98 4.68 -2.32
C GLY A 116 8.97 5.61 -1.60
N PHE A 117 9.54 5.15 -0.48
CA PHE A 117 10.56 5.87 0.26
C PHE A 117 11.87 6.00 -0.53
N THR A 118 12.30 4.93 -1.20
CA THR A 118 13.50 4.92 -2.05
C THR A 118 13.36 5.96 -3.18
N TRP A 119 12.20 5.98 -3.83
CA TRP A 119 11.89 6.98 -4.85
C TRP A 119 11.88 8.41 -4.29
N ALA A 120 11.33 8.59 -3.10
CA ALA A 120 11.36 9.85 -2.35
C ALA A 120 12.80 10.31 -2.03
N VAL A 121 13.72 9.39 -1.75
CA VAL A 121 15.14 9.71 -1.53
C VAL A 121 15.81 10.13 -2.84
N TYR A 122 15.54 9.43 -3.94
CA TYR A 122 16.14 9.75 -5.26
C TYR A 122 15.71 11.11 -5.80
N THR A 123 14.56 11.60 -5.38
CA THR A 123 13.98 12.88 -5.82
C THR A 123 14.19 14.00 -4.78
N ALA A 124 15.08 13.80 -3.80
CA ALA A 124 15.35 14.78 -2.75
C ALA A 124 16.29 15.91 -3.18
N PRO A 125 15.93 17.19 -2.91
CA PRO A 125 16.84 18.32 -3.06
C PRO A 125 17.74 18.45 -1.82
N THR A 126 18.52 17.43 -1.49
CA THR A 126 19.37 17.46 -0.29
C THR A 126 20.82 17.09 -0.62
N ILE A 127 21.77 17.74 0.04
CA ILE A 127 23.23 17.50 -0.12
C ILE A 127 23.59 16.01 0.14
N GLY A 128 22.76 15.30 0.91
CA GLY A 128 22.92 13.86 1.20
C GLY A 128 22.18 12.90 0.25
N ALA A 129 21.56 13.39 -0.83
CA ALA A 129 20.73 12.55 -1.70
C ALA A 129 21.52 11.37 -2.31
N ASN A 130 22.79 11.57 -2.67
CA ASN A 130 23.63 10.52 -3.24
C ASN A 130 23.95 9.40 -2.23
N ILE A 131 24.25 9.74 -0.96
CA ILE A 131 24.50 8.74 0.09
C ILE A 131 23.21 7.99 0.42
N GLY A 132 22.10 8.73 0.57
CA GLY A 132 20.79 8.12 0.81
C GLY A 132 20.38 7.18 -0.33
N ALA A 133 20.62 7.58 -1.58
CA ALA A 133 20.30 6.78 -2.74
C ALA A 133 21.15 5.50 -2.81
N GLY A 134 22.46 5.62 -2.53
CA GLY A 134 23.36 4.47 -2.42
C GLY A 134 22.93 3.50 -1.32
N PHE A 135 22.56 4.02 -0.14
CA PHE A 135 22.04 3.20 0.96
C PHE A 135 20.74 2.49 0.59
N MET A 136 19.78 3.19 -0.03
CA MET A 136 18.52 2.58 -0.47
C MET A 136 18.72 1.56 -1.59
N SER A 137 19.70 1.76 -2.47
CA SER A 137 20.09 0.76 -3.48
C SER A 137 20.65 -0.50 -2.83
N LEU A 138 21.57 -0.35 -1.87
CA LEU A 138 22.30 -1.46 -1.25
C LEU A 138 21.48 -2.22 -0.20
N VAL A 139 20.60 -1.54 0.53
CA VAL A 139 19.84 -2.12 1.64
C VAL A 139 18.34 -2.14 1.34
N GLY A 140 17.77 -1.00 0.95
CA GLY A 140 16.34 -0.87 0.72
C GLY A 140 15.82 -1.83 -0.35
N THR A 141 16.50 -1.90 -1.49
CA THR A 141 16.09 -2.76 -2.62
C THR A 141 16.15 -4.25 -2.26
N PRO A 142 17.26 -4.81 -1.71
CA PRO A 142 17.27 -6.20 -1.26
C PRO A 142 16.21 -6.52 -0.21
N VAL A 143 15.96 -5.62 0.75
CA VAL A 143 14.91 -5.81 1.76
C VAL A 143 13.52 -5.84 1.11
N ALA A 144 13.22 -4.93 0.19
CA ALA A 144 11.96 -4.93 -0.54
C ALA A 144 11.77 -6.22 -1.35
N VAL A 145 12.82 -6.71 -2.03
CA VAL A 145 12.79 -7.99 -2.74
C VAL A 145 12.54 -9.15 -1.78
N ALA A 146 13.23 -9.21 -0.64
CA ALA A 146 13.04 -10.25 0.37
C ALA A 146 11.61 -10.26 0.92
N LEU A 147 11.01 -9.08 1.16
CA LEU A 147 9.62 -8.94 1.59
C LEU A 147 8.63 -9.44 0.51
N LEU A 148 8.86 -9.13 -0.76
CA LEU A 148 8.03 -9.62 -1.86
C LEU A 148 8.14 -11.15 -2.02
N LEU A 149 9.34 -11.71 -1.91
CA LEU A 149 9.55 -13.16 -1.90
C LEU A 149 8.85 -13.81 -0.70
N GLY A 150 8.94 -13.21 0.47
CA GLY A 150 8.21 -13.62 1.67
C GLY A 150 6.70 -13.62 1.45
N ALA A 151 6.16 -12.52 0.91
CA ALA A 151 4.73 -12.39 0.60
C ALA A 151 4.27 -13.49 -0.39
N ALA A 152 5.04 -13.72 -1.45
CA ALA A 152 4.75 -14.77 -2.43
C ALA A 152 4.81 -16.18 -1.80
N GLY A 153 5.84 -16.45 -0.98
CA GLY A 153 6.00 -17.71 -0.25
C GLY A 153 4.84 -17.98 0.70
N THR A 154 4.45 -16.99 1.51
CA THR A 154 3.29 -17.09 2.41
C THR A 154 1.98 -17.29 1.63
N ALA A 155 1.77 -16.56 0.54
CA ALA A 155 0.59 -16.73 -0.31
C ALA A 155 0.50 -18.15 -0.90
N LEU A 156 1.63 -18.70 -1.38
CA LEU A 156 1.70 -20.07 -1.89
C LEU A 156 1.45 -21.10 -0.79
N TYR A 157 2.03 -20.89 0.41
CA TYR A 157 1.81 -21.74 1.57
C TYR A 157 0.32 -21.79 1.97
N LEU A 158 -0.33 -20.64 2.10
CA LEU A 158 -1.76 -20.54 2.45
C LEU A 158 -2.65 -21.21 1.39
N ARG A 159 -2.35 -21.00 0.10
CA ARG A 159 -3.05 -21.67 -1.00
C ARG A 159 -2.91 -23.19 -0.95
N ARG A 160 -1.71 -23.70 -0.65
CA ARG A 160 -1.47 -25.16 -0.51
C ARG A 160 -2.21 -25.74 0.70
N ARG A 161 -2.20 -25.05 1.83
CA ARG A 161 -2.93 -25.44 3.04
C ARG A 161 -4.44 -25.55 2.77
N ALA A 162 -5.03 -24.57 2.09
CA ALA A 162 -6.46 -24.58 1.76
C ALA A 162 -6.88 -25.74 0.84
N ARG A 163 -6.00 -26.18 -0.07
CA ARG A 163 -6.27 -27.34 -0.95
C ARG A 163 -6.28 -28.67 -0.18
N ARG A 164 -5.38 -28.85 0.79
CA ARG A 164 -5.28 -30.07 1.61
C ARG A 164 -6.49 -30.31 2.50
N HIS A 165 -7.21 -29.26 2.91
CA HIS A 165 -8.41 -29.41 3.74
C HIS A 165 -9.68 -29.73 2.93
N ARG A 166 -9.62 -29.72 1.59
CA ARG A 166 -10.76 -30.03 0.71
C ARG A 166 -10.73 -31.45 0.13
N SER A 167 -9.59 -32.14 0.25
CA SER A 167 -9.40 -33.56 -0.11
C SER A 167 -9.66 -34.44 1.09
#